data_AF-A0A2H9MN77-F1
#
_entry.id   AF-A0A2H9MN77-F1
#
_cell.length_a   1.000
_cell.length_b   1.000
_cell.length_c   1.000
_cell.angle_alpha   90.00
_cell.angle_beta   90.00
_cell.angle_gamma   90.00
#
_symmetry.space_group_name_H-M   'P 1'
#
loop_
_entity.id
_entity.type
_entity.pdbx_description
1 polymer ?
#
loop_
_entity_poly.entity_id
_entity_poly.type
_entity_poly.pdbx_seq_one_letter_code
_entity_poly.pdbx_strand_id
1 'polypeptide(L)'
;LPEETPQFAFADNKEFNTKLKNSEIPKGSTIVAGNNFGCGSSREQAVSCLKGYDFIIIAKGFARIFLQNAINLGLRVIISLDIEADEGDEIEFLREEVINKTKSKRFKIISLPKARQNII
;
A
#
# COMPACT_ATOMS: atom_id res chain seq x y z
N LEU A 1 7.32 7.09 16.13
CA LEU A 1 6.39 7.44 15.01
C LEU A 1 5.61 6.22 14.50
N PRO A 2 6.20 5.15 13.92
CA PRO A 2 5.42 4.02 13.38
C PRO A 2 4.70 3.17 14.43
N GLU A 3 5.05 3.32 15.71
CA GLU A 3 4.42 2.58 16.82
C GLU A 3 3.17 3.29 17.37
N GLU A 4 3.05 4.61 17.19
CA GLU A 4 2.01 5.42 17.84
C GLU A 4 0.91 5.86 16.86
N THR A 5 1.25 6.02 15.58
CA THR A 5 0.32 6.47 14.54
C THR A 5 -0.61 5.41 13.95
N PRO A 6 -0.30 4.09 13.92
CA PRO A 6 -1.12 3.10 13.21
C PRO A 6 -2.59 3.10 13.62
N GLN A 7 -2.89 3.33 14.89
CA GLN A 7 -4.27 3.43 15.38
C GLN A 7 -5.15 4.48 14.66
N PHE A 8 -4.55 5.44 13.95
CA PHE A 8 -5.25 6.46 13.17
C PHE A 8 -5.37 6.13 11.67
N ALA A 9 -4.88 4.97 11.22
CA ALA A 9 -5.03 4.52 9.84
C ALA A 9 -6.52 4.42 9.46
N PHE A 10 -6.91 5.10 8.38
CA PHE A 10 -8.29 5.12 7.88
C PHE A 10 -9.35 5.52 8.94
N ALA A 11 -9.03 6.47 9.83
CA ALA A 11 -9.91 6.89 10.91
C ALA A 11 -11.32 7.31 10.46
N ASP A 12 -11.47 7.81 9.23
CA ASP A 12 -12.76 8.19 8.64
C ASP A 12 -13.65 6.97 8.32
N ASN A 13 -13.04 5.80 8.05
CA ASN A 13 -13.73 4.53 7.94
C ASN A 13 -13.66 3.78 9.28
N LYS A 14 -14.64 4.05 10.14
CA LYS A 14 -14.69 3.50 11.51
C LYS A 14 -14.68 1.98 11.54
N GLU A 15 -15.40 1.32 10.63
CA GLU A 15 -15.45 -0.14 10.58
C GLU A 15 -14.07 -0.72 10.26
N PHE A 16 -13.43 -0.24 9.20
CA PHE A 16 -12.11 -0.71 8.80
C PHE A 16 -11.05 -0.40 9.85
N ASN A 17 -11.05 0.82 10.41
CA ASN A 17 -10.15 1.19 11.50
C ASN A 17 -10.31 0.29 12.73
N THR A 18 -11.52 -0.15 13.04
CA THR A 18 -11.79 -1.06 14.16
C THR A 18 -11.21 -2.45 13.90
N LYS A 19 -11.42 -3.01 12.69
CA LYS A 19 -10.81 -4.29 12.26
C LYS A 19 -9.28 -4.25 12.35
N LEU A 20 -8.68 -3.12 11.94
CA LEU A 20 -7.24 -2.88 12.06
C LEU A 20 -6.75 -2.90 13.51
N LYS A 21 -7.45 -2.19 14.41
CA LYS A 21 -7.10 -2.14 15.84
C LYS A 21 -7.24 -3.49 16.53
N ASN A 22 -8.26 -4.26 16.16
CA ASN A 22 -8.51 -5.59 16.67
C ASN A 22 -7.57 -6.66 16.10
N SER A 23 -6.64 -6.28 15.20
CA SER A 23 -5.73 -7.21 14.50
C SER A 23 -6.46 -8.28 13.68
N GLU A 24 -7.67 -7.98 13.20
CA GLU A 24 -8.44 -8.87 12.32
C GLU A 24 -7.84 -8.92 10.90
N ILE A 25 -7.06 -7.90 10.54
CA ILE A 25 -6.31 -7.85 9.29
C ILE A 25 -4.85 -8.20 9.60
N PRO A 26 -4.32 -9.29 9.02
CA PRO A 26 -2.94 -9.69 9.25
C PRO A 26 -1.93 -8.62 8.83
N LYS A 27 -0.82 -8.53 9.57
CA LYS A 27 0.33 -7.73 9.14
C LYS A 27 0.85 -8.23 7.79
N GLY A 28 1.34 -7.33 6.95
CA GLY A 28 1.77 -7.70 5.60
C GLY A 28 0.64 -7.81 4.58
N SER A 29 -0.61 -7.54 4.97
CA SER A 29 -1.74 -7.54 4.02
C SER A 29 -1.55 -6.49 2.93
N THR A 30 -2.22 -6.73 1.81
CA THR A 30 -2.09 -5.88 0.63
C THR A 30 -3.30 -4.97 0.49
N ILE A 31 -3.06 -3.67 0.27
CA ILE A 31 -4.11 -2.71 -0.08
C ILE A 31 -3.98 -2.44 -1.58
N VAL A 32 -5.07 -2.68 -2.31
CA VAL A 32 -5.17 -2.35 -3.74
C VAL A 32 -5.98 -1.06 -3.89
N ALA A 33 -5.44 -0.11 -4.66
CA ALA A 33 -6.02 1.21 -4.83
C ALA A 33 -6.00 1.67 -6.29
N GLY A 34 -6.82 2.70 -6.58
CA GLY A 34 -6.91 3.31 -7.90
C GLY A 34 -5.78 4.29 -8.21
N ASN A 35 -6.09 5.30 -9.01
CA ASN A 35 -5.16 6.37 -9.35
C ASN A 35 -5.01 7.38 -8.21
N ASN A 36 -3.84 8.03 -8.15
CA ASN A 36 -3.55 9.14 -7.24
C ASN A 36 -3.72 8.80 -5.74
N PHE A 37 -3.36 7.58 -5.34
CA PHE A 37 -3.41 7.16 -3.94
C PHE A 37 -2.52 8.05 -3.05
N GLY A 38 -3.04 8.40 -1.87
CA GLY A 38 -2.37 9.30 -0.94
C GLY A 38 -2.48 10.79 -1.32
N CYS A 39 -3.36 11.15 -2.26
CA CYS A 39 -3.64 12.55 -2.57
C CYS A 39 -4.19 13.29 -1.34
N GLY A 40 -3.67 14.50 -1.08
CA GLY A 40 -3.98 15.27 0.11
C GLY A 40 -3.28 14.80 1.39
N SER A 41 -2.75 13.58 1.40
CA SER A 41 -1.96 13.02 2.50
C SER A 41 -0.48 13.38 2.36
N SER A 42 -0.15 14.68 2.43
CA SER A 42 1.23 15.18 2.34
C SER A 42 2.08 14.92 3.59
N ARG A 43 1.46 14.44 4.66
CA ARG A 43 2.06 14.24 5.97
C ARG A 43 2.72 12.87 6.08
N GLU A 44 3.93 12.82 6.62
CA GLU A 44 4.66 11.56 6.88
C GLU A 44 3.86 10.59 7.77
N GLN A 45 3.03 11.13 8.66
CA GLN A 45 2.13 10.34 9.52
C GLN A 45 1.21 9.43 8.72
N ALA A 46 0.74 9.85 7.54
CA ALA A 46 -0.14 9.01 6.72
C ALA A 46 0.58 7.73 6.25
N VAL A 47 1.84 7.85 5.86
CA VAL A 47 2.69 6.71 5.49
C VAL A 47 3.07 5.88 6.73
N SER A 48 3.42 6.54 7.84
CA SER A 48 3.75 5.89 9.12
C SER A 48 2.61 5.00 9.63
N CYS A 49 1.35 5.44 9.48
CA CYS A 49 0.17 4.64 9.82
C CYS A 49 0.13 3.31 9.04
N LEU A 50 0.37 3.35 7.73
CA LEU A 50 0.37 2.17 6.88
C LEU A 50 1.58 1.28 7.15
N LYS A 51 2.74 1.89 7.38
CA LYS A 51 3.98 1.17 7.67
C LYS A 51 3.92 0.42 8.99
N GLY A 52 3.28 0.95 10.03
CA GLY A 52 3.16 0.25 11.31
C GLY A 52 2.28 -1.00 11.28
N TYR A 53 1.44 -1.18 10.26
CA TYR A 53 0.75 -2.44 9.96
C TYR A 53 1.50 -3.33 8.96
N ASP A 54 2.68 -2.91 8.51
CA ASP A 54 3.47 -3.53 7.45
C ASP A 54 2.68 -3.73 6.14
N PHE A 55 1.78 -2.81 5.81
CA PHE A 55 1.01 -2.94 4.57
C PHE A 55 1.86 -2.83 3.33
N ILE A 56 1.45 -3.59 2.31
CA ILE A 56 1.94 -3.47 0.95
C ILE A 56 0.87 -2.72 0.14
N ILE A 57 1.23 -1.60 -0.46
CA ILE A 57 0.27 -0.80 -1.24
C ILE A 57 0.51 -1.02 -2.73
N ILE A 58 -0.51 -1.50 -3.43
CA ILE A 58 -0.52 -1.57 -4.90
C ILE A 58 -1.51 -0.53 -5.40
N ALA A 59 -1.08 0.36 -6.28
CA ALA A 59 -1.97 1.37 -6.85
C ALA A 59 -1.74 1.55 -8.34
N LYS A 60 -2.76 2.05 -9.05
CA LYS A 60 -2.60 2.51 -10.44
C LYS A 60 -1.69 3.74 -10.52
N GLY A 61 -1.65 4.54 -9.47
CA GLY A 61 -0.66 5.60 -9.30
C GLY A 61 -0.71 6.22 -7.92
N PHE A 62 0.38 6.89 -7.53
CA PHE A 62 0.51 7.55 -6.23
C PHE A 62 0.65 9.07 -6.38
N ALA A 63 0.13 9.81 -5.41
CA ALA A 63 0.42 11.23 -5.28
C ALA A 63 1.93 11.44 -5.04
N ARG A 64 2.51 12.45 -5.68
CA ARG A 64 3.97 12.69 -5.69
C ARG A 64 4.59 12.75 -4.29
N ILE A 65 3.96 13.50 -3.38
CA ILE A 65 4.47 13.69 -2.00
C ILE A 65 4.34 12.39 -1.21
N PHE A 66 3.19 11.72 -1.31
CA PHE A 66 2.97 10.43 -0.64
C PHE A 66 4.02 9.40 -1.08
N LEU A 67 4.28 9.28 -2.38
CA LEU A 67 5.29 8.36 -2.91
C LEU A 67 6.69 8.65 -2.35
N GLN A 68 7.06 9.93 -2.23
CA GLN A 68 8.35 10.31 -1.64
C GLN A 68 8.44 9.89 -0.17
N ASN A 69 7.40 10.16 0.62
CA ASN A 69 7.36 9.78 2.03
C ASN A 69 7.36 8.25 2.20
N ALA A 70 6.63 7.53 1.33
CA ALA A 70 6.58 6.07 1.32
C ALA A 70 7.98 5.48 1.13
N ILE A 71 8.75 6.00 0.18
CA ILE A 71 10.14 5.58 -0.05
C ILE A 71 11.01 5.91 1.17
N ASN A 72 10.93 7.13 1.70
CA ASN A 72 11.75 7.56 2.84
C ASN A 72 11.51 6.74 4.11
N LEU A 73 10.27 6.28 4.33
CA LEU A 73 9.87 5.51 5.51
C LEU A 73 9.89 3.98 5.28
N GLY A 74 10.32 3.53 4.10
CA GLY A 74 10.38 2.10 3.78
C GLY A 74 9.00 1.43 3.69
N LEU A 75 7.96 2.15 3.30
CA LEU A 75 6.66 1.56 2.97
C LEU A 75 6.75 0.91 1.58
N ARG A 76 6.39 -0.37 1.49
CA ARG A 76 6.41 -1.09 0.22
C ARG A 76 5.25 -0.63 -0.66
N VAL A 77 5.58 0.05 -1.76
CA VAL A 77 4.62 0.56 -2.74
C VAL A 77 4.92 -0.01 -4.12
N ILE A 78 3.87 -0.42 -4.83
CA ILE A 78 3.94 -1.06 -6.15
C ILE A 78 2.98 -0.33 -7.08
N ILE A 79 3.44 0.00 -8.28
CA ILE A 79 2.61 0.62 -9.31
C ILE A 79 2.21 -0.44 -10.32
N SER A 80 0.91 -0.60 -10.55
CA SER A 80 0.37 -1.45 -11.62
C SER A 80 -0.92 -0.83 -12.16
N LEU A 81 -0.93 -0.45 -13.44
CA LEU A 81 -2.02 0.33 -14.05
C LEU A 81 -3.31 -0.48 -14.18
N ASP A 82 -3.18 -1.78 -14.37
CA ASP A 82 -4.27 -2.68 -14.71
C ASP A 82 -4.70 -3.53 -13.51
N ILE A 83 -4.17 -3.27 -12.31
CA ILE A 83 -4.48 -4.08 -11.12
C ILE A 83 -5.98 -4.12 -10.85
N GLU A 84 -6.47 -5.34 -10.62
CA GLU A 84 -7.84 -5.64 -10.22
C GLU A 84 -7.81 -6.71 -9.11
N ALA A 85 -8.43 -6.40 -7.98
CA ALA A 85 -8.59 -7.30 -6.85
C ALA A 85 -9.85 -6.92 -6.07
N ASP A 86 -10.50 -7.91 -5.49
CA ASP A 86 -11.57 -7.72 -4.50
C ASP A 86 -11.03 -7.98 -3.09
N GLU A 87 -11.79 -7.56 -2.07
CA GLU A 87 -11.48 -7.87 -0.69
C GLU A 87 -11.44 -9.40 -0.48
N GLY A 88 -10.36 -9.91 0.12
CA GLY A 88 -10.14 -11.34 0.33
C GLY A 88 -9.39 -12.05 -0.81
N ASP A 89 -9.07 -11.39 -1.91
CA ASP A 89 -8.23 -11.98 -2.97
C ASP A 89 -6.78 -12.23 -2.47
N GLU A 90 -6.22 -13.38 -2.86
CA GLU A 90 -4.84 -13.72 -2.55
C GLU A 90 -3.88 -13.13 -3.58
N ILE A 91 -2.99 -12.24 -3.12
CA ILE A 91 -2.02 -11.54 -3.95
C ILE A 91 -0.62 -12.10 -3.74
N GLU A 92 0.04 -12.47 -4.83
CA GLU A 92 1.43 -12.92 -4.87
C GLU A 92 2.30 -11.95 -5.67
N PHE A 93 3.50 -11.71 -5.14
CA PHE A 93 4.46 -10.77 -5.70
C PHE A 93 5.62 -11.50 -6.36
N LEU A 94 5.81 -11.26 -7.65
CA LEU A 94 7.00 -11.63 -8.39
C LEU A 94 7.84 -10.38 -8.68
N ARG A 95 9.01 -10.56 -9.32
CA ARG A 95 9.94 -9.44 -9.57
C ARG A 95 9.35 -8.37 -10.48
N GLU A 96 8.60 -8.78 -11.51
CA GLU A 96 8.09 -7.87 -12.55
C GLU A 96 6.56 -7.90 -12.68
N GLU A 97 5.89 -8.75 -11.90
CA GLU A 97 4.45 -8.95 -11.97
C GLU A 97 3.83 -9.21 -10.60
N VAL A 98 2.55 -8.89 -10.49
CA VAL A 98 1.67 -9.23 -9.37
C VAL A 98 0.65 -10.24 -9.88
N ILE A 99 0.45 -11.32 -9.14
CA ILE A 99 -0.52 -12.35 -9.47
C ILE A 99 -1.66 -12.30 -8.45
N ASN A 100 -2.89 -12.18 -8.94
CA ASN A 100 -4.08 -12.46 -8.14
C ASN A 100 -4.41 -13.96 -8.31
N LYS A 101 -4.13 -14.76 -7.28
CA LYS A 101 -4.29 -16.22 -7.31
C LYS A 101 -5.75 -16.64 -7.41
N THR A 102 -6.62 -15.97 -6.66
CA THR A 102 -8.07 -16.25 -6.63
C THR A 102 -8.70 -16.10 -8.02
N LYS A 103 -8.29 -15.08 -8.78
CA LYS A 103 -8.82 -14.78 -10.12
C LYS A 103 -7.94 -15.30 -11.26
N SER A 104 -6.78 -15.90 -10.95
CA SER A 104 -5.78 -16.32 -11.93
C SER A 104 -5.37 -15.22 -12.94
N LYS A 105 -5.32 -13.97 -12.48
CA LYS A 105 -4.94 -12.80 -13.29
C LYS A 105 -3.52 -12.35 -12.95
N ARG A 106 -2.79 -11.86 -13.95
CA ARG A 106 -1.44 -11.34 -13.82
C ARG A 106 -1.40 -9.87 -14.24
N PHE A 107 -0.68 -9.06 -13.48
CA PHE A 107 -0.59 -7.63 -13.69
C PHE A 107 0.87 -7.19 -13.68
N LYS A 108 1.26 -6.39 -14.67
CA LYS A 108 2.64 -5.91 -14.78
C LYS A 108 2.95 -4.88 -13.70
N ILE A 109 4.13 -5.00 -13.08
CA ILE A 109 4.68 -3.98 -12.19
C ILE A 109 5.40 -2.94 -13.05
N ILE A 110 5.11 -1.67 -12.78
CA ILE A 110 5.89 -0.56 -13.32
C ILE A 110 7.00 -0.27 -12.33
N SER A 111 8.25 -0.51 -12.76
CA SER A 111 9.41 -0.14 -11.96
C SER A 111 9.42 1.36 -11.68
N LEU A 112 9.63 1.72 -10.41
CA LEU A 112 9.89 3.10 -10.05
C LEU A 112 11.14 3.59 -10.80
N PRO A 113 11.20 4.86 -11.23
CA PRO A 113 12.37 5.40 -11.94
C PRO A 113 13.67 5.13 -11.18
N LYS A 114 14.74 4.74 -11.89
CA LYS A 114 16.03 4.25 -11.34
C LYS A 114 16.63 5.10 -10.21
N ALA A 115 16.40 6.41 -10.22
CA ALA A 115 16.86 7.32 -9.16
C ALA A 115 16.29 7.02 -7.75
N ARG A 116 15.29 6.12 -7.65
CA ARG A 116 14.54 5.83 -6.42
C ARG A 116 14.52 4.34 -6.03
N GLN A 117 15.21 3.48 -6.79
CA GLN A 117 15.23 2.03 -6.54
C GLN A 117 16.16 1.62 -5.39
N ASN A 118 17.12 2.46 -5.01
CA ASN A 118 18.17 2.11 -4.03
C ASN A 118 17.83 2.41 -2.56
N ILE A 119 16.56 2.71 -2.22
CA ILE A 119 16.16 3.15 -0.86
C ILE A 119 15.16 2.17 -0.20
N ILE A 120 14.76 1.09 -0.87
CA ILE A 120 13.73 0.15 -0.38
C ILE A 120 14.31 -1.24 -0.17
#